data_AF-A0A9E2PZA9-F1
#
_entry.id   AF-A0A9E2PZA9-F1
#
_cell.length_a   1.000
_cell.length_b   1.000
_cell.length_c   1.000
_cell.angle_alpha   90.00
_cell.angle_beta   90.00
_cell.angle_gamma   90.00
#
_symmetry.space_group_name_H-M   'P 1'
#
loop_
_entity.id
_entity.type
_entity.pdbx_description
1 polymer ?
#
loop_
_entity_poly.entity_id
_entity_poly.type
_entity_poly.pdbx_seq_one_letter_code
_entity_poly.pdbx_strand_id
1 'polypeptide(L)'
;MKTKRLIIGFVVLALGLFIVAGCTTTPDREAKGPDWIWKGSGAFDDAEIGKVFYGVGIASGIKNKAIARSAADDRARAEIAKTLEIYVAVLAKDYMASTTAGDMSVSTEEQHVEQALKTFAKTTLHGAIIVDRWTDPNDGTSYSLCKLDLFAFNESLDKYKELDSKVRDYVRQNSEKLHKQLESMEQKE
;
A
#
# COMPACT_ATOMS: atom_id res chain seq x y z
N MET A 1 -60.38 -53.53 -4.06
CA MET A 1 -60.61 -52.12 -3.65
C MET A 1 -59.66 -51.56 -2.58
N LYS A 2 -58.98 -52.38 -1.76
CA LYS A 2 -58.07 -51.89 -0.70
C LYS A 2 -56.67 -51.48 -1.20
N THR A 3 -56.15 -52.11 -2.26
CA THR A 3 -54.82 -51.82 -2.83
C THR A 3 -54.74 -50.49 -3.58
N LYS A 4 -55.81 -50.05 -4.26
CA LYS A 4 -55.84 -48.74 -4.96
C LYS A 4 -55.85 -47.55 -3.99
N ARG A 5 -56.44 -47.70 -2.79
CA ARG A 5 -56.45 -46.65 -1.76
C ARG A 5 -55.09 -46.47 -1.08
N LEU A 6 -54.29 -47.55 -0.99
CA LEU A 6 -52.93 -47.50 -0.42
C LEU A 6 -51.96 -46.76 -1.36
N ILE A 7 -52.09 -46.96 -2.67
CA ILE A 7 -51.25 -46.30 -3.68
C ILE A 7 -51.55 -44.80 -3.75
N ILE A 8 -52.83 -44.41 -3.68
CA ILE A 8 -53.23 -43.00 -3.67
C ILE A 8 -52.73 -42.29 -2.41
N GLY A 9 -52.75 -42.95 -1.25
CA GLY A 9 -52.19 -42.40 0.00
C GLY A 9 -50.67 -42.19 -0.06
N PHE A 10 -49.94 -43.09 -0.72
CA PHE A 10 -48.49 -42.98 -0.86
C PHE A 10 -48.06 -41.91 -1.87
N VAL A 11 -48.85 -41.73 -2.95
CA VAL A 11 -48.60 -40.69 -3.95
C VAL A 11 -48.89 -39.28 -3.40
N VAL A 12 -49.91 -39.12 -2.55
CA VAL A 12 -50.21 -37.82 -1.90
C VAL A 12 -49.19 -37.46 -0.82
N LEU A 13 -48.60 -38.45 -0.12
CA LEU A 13 -47.52 -38.21 0.84
C LEU A 13 -46.19 -37.86 0.15
N ALA A 14 -45.94 -38.41 -1.05
CA ALA A 14 -44.74 -38.11 -1.84
C ALA A 14 -44.82 -36.76 -2.59
N LEU A 15 -46.02 -36.24 -2.87
CA LEU A 15 -46.21 -34.94 -3.52
C LEU A 15 -46.17 -33.74 -2.54
N GLY A 16 -46.27 -33.99 -1.23
CA GLY A 16 -46.26 -32.95 -0.19
C GLY A 16 -44.87 -32.50 0.26
N LEU A 17 -43.79 -33.13 -0.23
CA LEU A 17 -42.41 -32.87 0.20
C LEU A 17 -41.57 -32.09 -0.82
N PHE A 18 -42.22 -31.32 -1.71
CA PHE A 18 -41.54 -30.66 -2.85
C PHE A 18 -41.79 -29.15 -2.96
N ILE A 19 -42.14 -28.46 -1.87
CA ILE A 19 -42.32 -27.00 -1.89
C ILE A 19 -41.72 -26.35 -0.64
N VAL A 20 -40.41 -26.49 -0.42
CA VAL A 20 -39.58 -25.40 0.14
C VAL A 20 -38.14 -25.56 -0.36
N ALA A 21 -37.93 -25.57 -1.68
CA ALA A 21 -36.65 -25.14 -2.23
C ALA A 21 -36.65 -23.62 -2.20
N GLY A 22 -36.65 -23.05 -0.99
CA GLY A 22 -36.24 -21.67 -0.81
C GLY A 22 -34.79 -21.62 -1.25
N CYS A 23 -34.52 -21.01 -2.41
CA CYS A 23 -33.21 -20.50 -2.71
C CYS A 23 -32.84 -19.61 -1.53
N THR A 24 -32.04 -20.14 -0.61
CA THR A 24 -31.17 -19.30 0.19
C THR A 24 -30.25 -18.67 -0.85
N THR A 25 -30.66 -17.50 -1.33
CA THR A 25 -29.72 -16.51 -1.79
C THR A 25 -28.88 -16.25 -0.54
N THR A 26 -27.78 -16.99 -0.40
CA THR A 26 -26.62 -16.47 0.31
C THR A 26 -26.51 -15.03 -0.17
N PRO A 27 -26.69 -14.02 0.70
CA PRO A 27 -26.49 -12.65 0.28
C PRO A 27 -25.10 -12.64 -0.32
N ASP A 28 -25.03 -12.28 -1.60
CA ASP A 28 -23.81 -12.22 -2.38
C ASP A 28 -22.80 -11.44 -1.53
N ARG A 29 -21.87 -12.18 -0.93
CA ARG A 29 -20.86 -11.60 -0.05
C ARG A 29 -20.04 -10.72 -0.97
N GLU A 30 -20.19 -9.42 -0.74
CA GLU A 30 -19.15 -8.39 -0.83
C GLU A 30 -18.29 -8.53 -2.06
N ALA A 31 -18.41 -7.60 -3.01
CA ALA A 31 -17.38 -7.37 -4.02
C ALA A 31 -16.01 -7.28 -3.32
N LYS A 32 -15.31 -8.42 -3.19
CA LYS A 32 -14.01 -8.51 -2.55
C LYS A 32 -13.08 -7.74 -3.48
N GLY A 33 -12.78 -6.51 -3.08
CA GLY A 33 -11.81 -5.69 -3.77
C GLY A 33 -10.46 -6.40 -3.81
N PRO A 34 -9.55 -5.95 -4.69
CA PRO A 34 -8.20 -6.49 -4.80
C PRO A 34 -7.49 -6.62 -3.44
N ASP A 35 -6.66 -7.66 -3.30
CA ASP A 35 -5.95 -7.96 -2.05
C ASP A 35 -5.11 -6.78 -1.52
N TRP A 36 -4.57 -5.94 -2.41
CA TRP A 36 -3.76 -4.77 -2.04
C TRP A 36 -4.53 -3.75 -1.20
N ILE A 37 -5.86 -3.71 -1.29
CA ILE A 37 -6.70 -2.84 -0.46
C ILE A 37 -6.55 -3.22 1.02
N TRP A 38 -6.51 -4.53 1.29
CA TRP A 38 -6.43 -5.07 2.65
C TRP A 38 -5.00 -5.17 3.17
N LYS A 39 -4.02 -5.30 2.27
CA LYS A 39 -2.60 -5.22 2.62
C LYS A 39 -2.17 -3.82 3.04
N GLY A 40 -2.78 -2.78 2.47
CA GLY A 40 -2.49 -1.39 2.81
C GLY A 40 -1.22 -0.83 2.18
N SER A 41 -0.82 0.35 2.65
CA SER A 41 0.42 1.05 2.25
C SER A 41 1.62 0.49 2.99
N GLY A 42 2.81 0.51 2.38
CA GLY A 42 4.03 0.05 3.02
C GLY A 42 5.22 -0.21 2.10
N ALA A 43 6.33 -0.67 2.67
CA ALA A 43 7.49 -1.24 2.02
C ALA A 43 7.33 -2.76 1.85
N PHE A 44 7.44 -3.22 0.60
CA PHE A 44 7.27 -4.64 0.27
C PHE A 44 8.37 -5.11 -0.68
N ASP A 45 8.74 -6.39 -0.57
CA ASP A 45 9.55 -7.08 -1.56
C ASP A 45 8.64 -7.61 -2.71
N ASP A 46 8.85 -7.08 -3.90
CA ASP A 46 8.24 -7.52 -5.15
C ASP A 46 9.19 -8.48 -5.88
N ALA A 47 8.68 -9.63 -6.34
CA ALA A 47 9.49 -10.69 -6.93
C ALA A 47 10.13 -10.30 -8.29
N GLU A 48 9.54 -9.35 -9.01
CA GLU A 48 10.02 -8.93 -10.35
C GLU A 48 10.78 -7.60 -10.30
N ILE A 49 10.37 -6.68 -9.42
CA ILE A 49 10.90 -5.31 -9.35
C ILE A 49 11.94 -5.17 -8.23
N GLY A 50 11.88 -6.04 -7.21
CA GLY A 50 12.72 -5.95 -6.02
C GLY A 50 12.04 -5.11 -4.94
N LYS A 51 12.76 -4.14 -4.37
CA LYS A 51 12.30 -3.37 -3.21
C LYS A 51 11.40 -2.22 -3.64
N VAL A 52 10.13 -2.28 -3.25
CA VAL A 52 9.11 -1.30 -3.68
C VAL A 52 8.40 -0.71 -2.48
N PHE A 53 7.99 0.56 -2.60
CA PHE A 53 7.04 1.19 -1.69
C PHE A 53 5.68 1.24 -2.38
N TYR A 54 4.63 0.80 -1.69
CA TYR A 54 3.25 0.90 -2.12
C TYR A 54 2.47 1.89 -1.24
N GLY A 55 1.59 2.65 -1.88
CA GLY A 55 0.70 3.59 -1.20
C GLY A 55 -0.73 3.38 -1.67
N VAL A 56 -1.64 3.23 -0.72
CA VAL A 56 -3.07 3.02 -0.96
C VAL A 56 -3.82 4.30 -0.62
N GLY A 57 -4.39 4.93 -1.64
CA GLY A 57 -5.23 6.12 -1.48
C GLY A 57 -6.70 5.75 -1.55
N ILE A 58 -7.51 6.36 -0.69
CA ILE A 58 -8.95 6.09 -0.58
C ILE A 58 -9.74 7.39 -0.69
N ALA A 59 -10.80 7.42 -1.49
CA ALA A 59 -11.70 8.56 -1.62
C ALA A 59 -13.18 8.14 -1.63
N SER A 60 -13.89 8.48 -0.56
CA SER A 60 -15.33 8.21 -0.38
C SER A 60 -16.14 9.50 -0.34
N GLY A 61 -17.46 9.41 -0.57
CA GLY A 61 -18.40 10.53 -0.46
C GLY A 61 -18.34 11.56 -1.60
N ILE A 62 -17.56 11.33 -2.65
CA ILE A 62 -17.43 12.24 -3.79
C ILE A 62 -18.35 11.77 -4.94
N LYS A 63 -19.36 12.57 -5.26
CA LYS A 63 -20.35 12.24 -6.30
C LYS A 63 -19.75 12.14 -7.71
N ASN A 64 -18.76 12.97 -8.01
CA ASN A 64 -18.12 12.97 -9.32
C ASN A 64 -16.99 11.94 -9.34
N LYS A 65 -17.16 10.87 -10.14
CA LYS A 65 -16.20 9.76 -10.24
C LYS A 65 -14.80 10.20 -10.68
N ALA A 66 -14.68 11.21 -11.54
CA ALA A 66 -13.38 11.72 -11.97
C ALA A 66 -12.63 12.43 -10.83
N ILE A 67 -13.37 13.20 -10.02
CA ILE A 67 -12.81 13.86 -8.84
C ILE A 67 -12.46 12.84 -7.76
N ALA A 68 -13.32 11.84 -7.54
CA ALA A 68 -13.07 10.75 -6.60
C ALA A 68 -11.79 9.99 -6.95
N ARG A 69 -11.61 9.66 -8.23
CA ARG A 69 -10.41 9.04 -8.76
C ARG A 69 -9.16 9.90 -8.56
N SER A 70 -9.21 11.18 -8.93
CA SER A 70 -8.05 12.08 -8.73
C SER A 70 -7.69 12.21 -7.26
N ALA A 71 -8.69 12.34 -6.39
CA ALA A 71 -8.46 12.42 -4.94
C ALA A 71 -7.85 11.13 -4.38
N ALA A 72 -8.27 9.95 -4.86
CA ALA A 72 -7.66 8.68 -4.48
C ALA A 72 -6.21 8.58 -4.98
N ASP A 73 -5.94 8.98 -6.22
CA ASP A 73 -4.58 9.01 -6.79
C ASP A 73 -3.65 9.93 -5.98
N ASP A 74 -4.11 11.13 -5.62
CA ASP A 74 -3.34 12.10 -4.82
C ASP A 74 -3.07 11.57 -3.41
N ARG A 75 -4.06 10.93 -2.78
CA ARG A 75 -3.90 10.29 -1.46
C ARG A 75 -2.92 9.12 -1.50
N ALA A 76 -2.94 8.33 -2.58
CA ALA A 76 -1.99 7.23 -2.75
C ALA A 76 -0.54 7.72 -2.84
N ARG A 77 -0.31 8.84 -3.56
CA ARG A 77 0.99 9.52 -3.61
C ARG A 77 1.39 10.10 -2.26
N ALA A 78 0.43 10.64 -1.50
CA ALA A 78 0.70 11.16 -0.16
C ALA A 78 1.16 10.06 0.81
N GLU A 79 0.58 8.86 0.72
CA GLU A 79 1.04 7.70 1.52
C GLU A 79 2.48 7.30 1.16
N ILE A 80 2.84 7.25 -0.12
CA ILE A 80 4.24 7.04 -0.54
C ILE A 80 5.16 8.13 0.03
N ALA A 81 4.75 9.39 -0.04
CA ALA A 81 5.54 10.51 0.47
C ALA A 81 5.82 10.38 1.97
N LYS A 82 4.80 9.98 2.74
CA LYS A 82 4.91 9.74 4.18
C LYS A 82 5.88 8.59 4.48
N THR A 83 5.75 7.45 3.80
CA THR A 83 6.68 6.32 3.98
C THR A 83 8.11 6.72 3.64
N LEU A 84 8.29 7.49 2.56
CA LEU A 84 9.61 7.96 2.15
C LEU A 84 10.21 8.98 3.12
N GLU A 85 9.40 9.87 3.69
CA GLU A 85 9.83 10.82 4.72
C GLU A 85 10.30 10.08 5.99
N ILE A 86 9.56 9.06 6.44
CA ILE A 86 9.96 8.22 7.56
C ILE A 86 11.28 7.52 7.25
N TYR A 87 11.38 6.89 6.08
CA TYR A 87 12.57 6.19 5.63
C TYR A 87 13.81 7.08 5.64
N VAL A 88 13.70 8.28 5.08
CA VAL A 88 14.79 9.25 5.01
C VAL A 88 15.13 9.86 6.38
N ALA A 89 14.13 10.07 7.25
CA ALA A 89 14.38 10.54 8.61
C ALA A 89 15.18 9.52 9.42
N VAL A 90 14.89 8.22 9.27
CA VAL A 90 15.68 7.15 9.90
C VAL A 90 17.11 7.12 9.34
N LEU A 91 17.28 7.25 8.01
CA LEU A 91 18.61 7.34 7.38
C LEU A 91 19.44 8.50 7.92
N ALA A 92 18.84 9.69 8.00
CA ALA A 92 19.51 10.88 8.49
C ALA A 92 19.94 10.68 9.95
N LYS A 93 19.06 10.15 10.79
CA LYS A 93 19.34 9.87 12.20
C LYS A 93 20.45 8.84 12.38
N ASP A 94 20.43 7.74 11.63
CA ASP A 94 21.45 6.70 11.70
C ASP A 94 22.81 7.21 11.19
N TYR A 95 22.80 8.06 10.15
CA TYR A 95 24.00 8.73 9.66
C TYR A 95 24.62 9.62 10.74
N MET A 96 23.82 10.50 11.36
CA MET A 96 24.26 11.36 12.46
C MET A 96 24.85 10.52 13.61
N ALA A 97 24.16 9.47 14.05
CA ALA A 97 24.66 8.58 15.10
C ALA A 97 26.00 7.91 14.74
N SER A 98 26.25 7.64 13.45
CA SER A 98 27.50 7.07 12.98
C SER A 98 28.65 8.09 12.89
N THR A 99 28.35 9.39 12.72
CA THR A 99 29.35 10.47 12.59
C THR A 99 29.67 11.16 13.92
N THR A 100 28.70 11.29 14.82
CA THR A 100 28.87 11.94 16.14
C THR A 100 29.82 11.18 17.09
N ALA A 101 30.19 9.94 16.78
CA ALA A 101 31.14 9.15 17.58
C ALA A 101 32.59 9.70 17.59
N GLY A 102 32.91 10.74 16.81
CA GLY A 102 34.28 11.27 16.68
C GLY A 102 34.48 12.78 16.91
N ASP A 103 33.48 13.64 16.74
CA ASP A 103 33.67 15.10 16.86
C ASP A 103 32.32 15.80 17.16
N MET A 104 32.32 16.74 18.10
CA MET A 104 31.12 17.44 18.59
C MET A 104 30.82 18.74 17.82
N SER A 105 31.68 19.09 16.84
CA SER A 105 31.53 20.25 15.94
C SER A 105 30.62 20.00 14.73
N VAL A 106 30.12 18.77 14.55
CA VAL A 106 29.42 18.29 13.35
C VAL A 106 27.92 18.65 13.32
N SER A 107 27.37 19.24 14.40
CA SER A 107 25.91 19.41 14.56
C SER A 107 25.23 20.30 13.50
N THR A 108 25.94 21.31 12.99
CA THR A 108 25.37 22.23 11.98
C THR A 108 25.31 21.55 10.60
N GLU A 109 26.37 20.83 10.23
CA GLU A 109 26.42 20.05 8.99
C GLU A 109 25.40 18.90 9.00
N GLU A 110 25.22 18.25 10.15
CA GLU A 110 24.21 17.19 10.33
C GLU A 110 22.77 17.68 10.11
N GLN A 111 22.43 18.88 10.60
CA GLN A 111 21.12 19.49 10.36
C GLN A 111 20.92 19.84 8.87
N HIS A 112 21.98 20.32 8.20
CA HIS A 112 21.94 20.57 6.76
C HIS A 112 21.72 19.28 5.96
N VAL A 113 22.34 18.18 6.38
CA VAL A 113 22.16 16.86 5.77
C VAL A 113 20.73 16.35 5.93
N GLU A 114 20.15 16.44 7.13
CA GLU A 114 18.76 16.03 7.36
C GLU A 114 17.78 16.81 6.47
N GLN A 115 17.96 18.14 6.38
CA GLN A 115 17.10 18.99 5.57
C GLN A 115 17.24 18.71 4.06
N ALA A 116 18.48 18.48 3.58
CA ALA A 116 18.75 18.14 2.19
C ALA A 116 18.13 16.78 1.83
N LEU A 117 18.24 15.79 2.72
CA LEU A 117 17.62 14.48 2.58
C LEU A 117 16.09 14.55 2.52
N LYS A 118 15.45 15.33 3.41
CA LYS A 118 14.00 15.58 3.36
C LYS A 118 13.56 16.26 2.06
N THR A 119 14.36 17.20 1.57
CA THR A 119 14.11 17.89 0.29
C THR A 119 14.22 16.91 -0.88
N PHE A 120 15.24 16.05 -0.85
CA PHE A 120 15.43 14.99 -1.83
C PHE A 120 14.24 14.01 -1.88
N ALA A 121 13.71 13.59 -0.72
CA ALA A 121 12.53 12.72 -0.65
C ALA A 121 11.32 13.34 -1.37
N LYS A 122 11.07 14.65 -1.14
CA LYS A 122 9.98 15.38 -1.81
C LYS A 122 10.15 15.43 -3.32
N THR A 123 11.38 15.61 -3.80
CA THR A 123 11.68 15.64 -5.25
C THR A 123 11.55 14.24 -5.87
N THR A 124 11.90 13.18 -5.14
CA THR A 124 11.86 11.80 -5.68
C THR A 124 10.44 11.24 -5.80
N LEU A 125 9.46 11.87 -5.13
CA LEU A 125 8.04 11.53 -5.26
C LEU A 125 7.52 11.62 -6.71
N HIS A 126 8.20 12.35 -7.60
CA HIS A 126 7.88 12.36 -9.04
C HIS A 126 7.99 10.97 -9.70
N GLY A 127 8.80 10.06 -9.14
CA GLY A 127 8.89 8.67 -9.60
C GLY A 127 7.72 7.78 -9.16
N ALA A 128 6.81 8.28 -8.33
CA ALA A 128 5.66 7.51 -7.85
C ALA A 128 4.58 7.42 -8.95
N ILE A 129 4.25 6.19 -9.34
CA ILE A 129 3.32 5.90 -10.43
C ILE A 129 2.08 5.16 -9.93
N ILE A 130 0.90 5.50 -10.48
CA ILE A 130 -0.34 4.77 -10.18
C ILE A 130 -0.37 3.51 -11.02
N VAL A 131 -0.46 2.36 -10.37
CA VAL A 131 -0.41 1.03 -11.01
C VAL A 131 -1.73 0.33 -11.06
N ASP A 132 -2.62 0.61 -10.10
CA ASP A 132 -3.95 0.02 -10.09
C ASP A 132 -4.98 0.97 -9.47
N ARG A 133 -6.24 0.75 -9.81
CA ARG A 133 -7.38 1.48 -9.27
C ARG A 133 -8.57 0.55 -9.13
N TRP A 134 -9.29 0.70 -8.03
CA TRP A 134 -10.53 -0.02 -7.80
C TRP A 134 -11.61 0.94 -7.32
N THR A 135 -12.88 0.62 -7.59
CA THR A 135 -14.00 1.39 -7.06
C THR A 135 -14.98 0.41 -6.48
N ASP A 136 -15.30 0.59 -5.21
CA ASP A 136 -16.27 -0.25 -4.52
C ASP A 136 -17.65 -0.06 -5.17
N PRO A 137 -18.27 -1.12 -5.72
CA PRO A 137 -19.58 -1.03 -6.33
C PRO A 137 -20.71 -0.77 -5.32
N ASN A 138 -20.47 -1.01 -4.02
CA ASN A 138 -21.49 -0.89 -2.97
C ASN A 138 -21.71 0.57 -2.56
N ASP A 139 -20.64 1.32 -2.32
CA ASP A 139 -20.70 2.69 -1.79
C ASP A 139 -20.06 3.74 -2.73
N GLY A 140 -19.41 3.30 -3.82
CA GLY A 140 -18.74 4.17 -4.78
C GLY A 140 -17.37 4.70 -4.33
N THR A 141 -16.81 4.17 -3.23
CA THR A 141 -15.49 4.55 -2.74
C THR A 141 -14.41 4.20 -3.77
N SER A 142 -13.60 5.19 -4.14
CA SER A 142 -12.49 5.02 -5.08
C SER A 142 -11.20 4.73 -4.34
N TYR A 143 -10.47 3.72 -4.80
CA TYR A 143 -9.18 3.28 -4.29
C TYR A 143 -8.13 3.38 -5.39
N SER A 144 -6.92 3.79 -5.03
CA SER A 144 -5.79 3.86 -5.96
C SER A 144 -4.54 3.29 -5.32
N LEU A 145 -3.81 2.48 -6.08
CA LEU A 145 -2.53 1.92 -5.70
C LEU A 145 -1.41 2.66 -6.42
N CYS A 146 -0.52 3.26 -5.65
CA CYS A 146 0.70 3.89 -6.13
C CYS A 146 1.90 3.01 -5.79
N LYS A 147 2.91 2.97 -6.66
CA LYS A 147 4.20 2.35 -6.38
C LYS A 147 5.36 3.32 -6.60
N LEU A 148 6.42 3.15 -5.83
CA LEU A 148 7.72 3.80 -6.01
C LEU A 148 8.82 2.75 -5.85
N ASP A 149 9.68 2.64 -6.86
CA ASP A 149 10.80 1.71 -6.89
C ASP A 149 12.00 2.28 -6.12
N LEU A 150 12.57 1.49 -5.20
CA LEU A 150 13.77 1.86 -4.45
C LEU A 150 15.00 2.01 -5.36
N PHE A 151 15.09 1.26 -6.45
CA PHE A 151 16.17 1.42 -7.43
C PHE A 151 16.15 2.80 -8.07
N ALA A 152 14.97 3.25 -8.52
CA ALA A 152 14.79 4.59 -9.08
C ALA A 152 15.07 5.70 -8.05
N PHE A 153 14.77 5.44 -6.78
CA PHE A 153 15.16 6.33 -5.68
C PHE A 153 16.68 6.46 -5.55
N ASN A 154 17.40 5.34 -5.51
CA ASN A 154 18.86 5.33 -5.42
C ASN A 154 19.53 5.99 -6.64
N GLU A 155 19.02 5.75 -7.87
CA GLU A 155 19.52 6.45 -9.06
C GLU A 155 19.26 7.97 -9.01
N SER A 156 18.13 8.39 -8.45
CA SER A 156 17.82 9.81 -8.28
C SER A 156 18.75 10.46 -7.25
N LEU A 157 19.10 9.72 -6.20
CA LEU A 157 20.02 10.17 -5.16
C LEU A 157 21.42 10.42 -5.73
N ASP A 158 21.87 9.55 -6.63
CA ASP A 158 23.18 9.69 -7.28
C ASP A 158 23.29 10.94 -8.14
N LYS A 159 22.16 11.40 -8.69
CA LYS A 159 22.08 12.62 -9.50
C LYS A 159 21.90 13.88 -8.65
N TYR A 160 21.56 13.75 -7.36
CA TYR A 160 21.29 14.87 -6.47
C TYR A 160 22.59 15.44 -5.89
N LYS A 161 23.18 16.41 -6.60
CA LYS A 161 24.49 17.02 -6.29
C LYS A 161 24.49 17.92 -5.05
N GLU A 162 23.33 18.29 -4.51
CA GLU A 162 23.23 19.07 -3.27
C GLU A 162 23.59 18.24 -2.04
N LEU A 163 23.61 16.91 -2.16
CA LEU A 163 24.02 16.01 -1.09
C LEU A 163 25.48 15.58 -1.26
N ASP A 164 26.25 15.64 -0.17
CA ASP A 164 27.66 15.23 -0.20
C ASP A 164 27.80 13.74 -0.57
N SER A 165 28.92 13.42 -1.21
CA SER A 165 29.28 12.04 -1.60
C SER A 165 29.20 11.05 -0.44
N LYS A 166 29.66 11.42 0.77
CA LYS A 166 29.65 10.52 1.94
C LYS A 166 28.23 10.17 2.37
N VAL A 167 27.33 11.14 2.34
CA VAL A 167 25.93 10.92 2.70
C VAL A 167 25.25 10.03 1.66
N ARG A 168 25.49 10.29 0.36
CA ARG A 168 24.94 9.45 -0.72
C ARG A 168 25.42 8.01 -0.61
N ASP A 169 26.71 7.80 -0.36
CA ASP A 169 27.28 6.46 -0.19
C ASP A 169 26.74 5.76 1.07
N TYR A 170 26.58 6.48 2.18
CA TYR A 170 25.98 5.94 3.39
C TYR A 170 24.53 5.52 3.16
N VAL A 171 23.72 6.39 2.54
CA VAL A 171 22.33 6.09 2.22
C VAL A 171 22.24 4.86 1.31
N ARG A 172 23.09 4.77 0.27
CA ARG A 172 23.11 3.61 -0.62
C ARG A 172 23.40 2.31 0.14
N GLN A 173 24.44 2.31 0.98
CA GLN A 173 24.86 1.12 1.75
C GLN A 173 23.81 0.67 2.77
N ASN A 174 23.04 1.61 3.33
CA ASN A 174 22.03 1.31 4.35
C ASN A 174 20.62 1.16 3.78
N SER A 175 20.39 1.54 2.52
CA SER A 175 19.06 1.62 1.91
C SER A 175 18.28 0.32 1.97
N GLU A 176 18.88 -0.78 1.52
CA GLU A 176 18.25 -2.11 1.53
C GLU A 176 17.96 -2.61 2.94
N LYS A 177 18.84 -2.31 3.90
CA LYS A 177 18.68 -2.71 5.30
C LYS A 177 17.47 -2.00 5.90
N LEU A 178 17.34 -0.69 5.68
CA LEU A 178 16.23 0.09 6.23
C LEU A 178 14.91 -0.24 5.55
N HIS A 179 14.91 -0.52 4.25
CA HIS A 179 13.71 -1.00 3.55
C HIS A 179 13.20 -2.31 4.17
N LYS A 180 14.09 -3.28 4.42
CA LYS A 180 13.75 -4.52 5.14
C LYS A 180 13.27 -4.27 6.56
N GLN A 181 13.83 -3.27 7.25
CA GLN A 181 13.36 -2.91 8.59
C GLN A 181 11.94 -2.36 8.56
N LEU A 182 11.61 -1.46 7.62
CA LEU A 182 10.25 -0.95 7.44
C LEU A 182 9.26 -2.07 7.10
N GLU A 183 9.60 -2.93 6.15
CA GLU A 183 8.79 -4.11 5.81
C GLU A 183 8.50 -4.96 7.05
N SER A 184 9.51 -5.19 7.91
CA SER A 184 9.34 -5.97 9.14
C SER A 184 8.52 -5.27 10.23
N MET A 185 8.41 -3.94 10.19
CA MET A 185 7.56 -3.16 11.09
C MET A 185 6.10 -3.24 10.66
N GLU A 186 5.85 -3.17 9.36
CA GLU A 186 4.51 -3.21 8.77
C GLU A 186 3.89 -4.62 8.82
N GLN A 187 4.70 -5.68 8.73
CA GLN A 187 4.21 -7.06 8.92
C GLN A 187 3.81 -7.41 10.36
N LYS A 188 4.12 -6.55 11.34
CA LYS A 188 3.80 -6.78 12.76
C LYS A 188 2.50 -6.11 13.21
N GLU A 189 1.89 -5.30 12.36
CA GLU A 189 0.56 -4.68 12.58
C GLU A 189 -0.56 -5.58 12.05
#